data_AF-A0A7E4VFQ1-F1
#
_entry.id   AF-A0A7E4VFQ1-F1
#
_cell.length_a   1.000
_cell.length_b   1.000
_cell.length_c   1.000
_cell.angle_alpha   90.00
_cell.angle_beta   90.00
_cell.angle_gamma   90.00
#
_symmetry.space_group_name_H-M   'P 1'
#
loop_
_entity.id
_entity.type
_entity.pdbx_description
1 polymer ?
#
loop_
_entity_poly.entity_id
_entity_poly.type
_entity_poly.pdbx_seq_one_letter_code
_entity_poly.pdbx_strand_id
1 'polypeptide(L)'
;MPCMRTGGGGGAVPTEPTVAPTVPTEAPTTVPTTIPTTTVPTTTPQPCPASMTMASIFVASNVELQPEVYGAVAPARQCTTCANGMVNYYDSASTDVPHSTTPLEAAGSLSAVNCPNMCICGTDGVCYNPTGNDVVATLWPYCSGGTCGTYVLITANTDAAGFVSTTGSPTFASGDQVGPDFDFNPVTDPSYINAATISCDGCVASSCQTSSP
;
A
#
# COMPACT_ATOMS: atom_id res chain seq x y z
N MET A 1 30.90 -31.48 -10.37
CA MET A 1 30.33 -31.82 -11.70
C MET A 1 29.96 -30.50 -12.39
N PRO A 2 30.68 -30.07 -13.45
CA PRO A 2 30.35 -28.84 -14.16
C PRO A 2 29.42 -29.15 -15.35
N CYS A 3 28.25 -28.50 -15.40
CA CYS A 3 27.37 -28.55 -16.58
C CYS A 3 27.73 -27.41 -17.53
N MET A 4 28.11 -27.80 -18.75
CA MET A 4 28.49 -26.93 -19.85
C MET A 4 27.31 -26.15 -20.43
N ARG A 5 27.61 -24.91 -20.83
CA ARG A 5 26.87 -24.04 -21.75
C ARG A 5 26.65 -24.73 -23.10
N THR A 6 25.47 -24.57 -23.70
CA THR A 6 25.27 -24.78 -25.14
C THR A 6 24.54 -23.56 -25.71
N GLY A 7 25.24 -22.83 -26.58
CA GLY A 7 24.69 -21.73 -27.35
C GLY A 7 23.94 -22.25 -28.58
N GLY A 8 22.84 -21.59 -28.93
CA GLY A 8 22.12 -21.79 -30.17
C GLY A 8 21.82 -20.44 -30.79
N GLY A 9 22.56 -20.11 -31.86
CA GLY A 9 22.29 -18.97 -32.72
C GLY A 9 21.18 -19.31 -33.72
N GLY A 10 20.14 -18.48 -33.75
CA GLY A 10 19.09 -18.51 -34.77
C GLY A 10 19.19 -17.27 -35.64
N GLY A 11 19.45 -17.46 -36.93
CA GLY A 11 19.63 -16.39 -37.90
C GLY A 11 18.33 -15.63 -38.18
N ALA A 12 18.46 -14.31 -38.32
CA ALA A 12 17.39 -13.44 -38.77
C ALA A 12 17.21 -13.56 -40.29
N VAL A 13 15.98 -13.84 -40.72
CA VAL A 13 15.55 -13.80 -42.13
C VAL A 13 15.19 -12.35 -42.47
N PRO A 14 15.80 -11.73 -43.51
CA PRO A 14 15.42 -10.40 -43.94
C PRO A 14 14.08 -10.46 -44.68
N THR A 15 13.07 -9.77 -44.15
CA THR A 15 11.74 -9.66 -44.75
C THR A 15 11.71 -8.45 -45.68
N GLU A 16 11.30 -8.70 -46.93
CA GLU A 16 11.20 -7.72 -48.01
C GLU A 16 10.09 -6.69 -47.74
N PRO A 17 10.32 -5.39 -48.01
CA PRO A 17 9.33 -4.34 -47.74
C PRO A 17 8.22 -4.37 -48.79
N THR A 18 7.02 -4.81 -48.38
CA THR A 18 5.80 -4.72 -49.18
C THR A 18 5.29 -3.28 -49.19
N VAL A 19 5.31 -2.64 -50.36
CA VAL A 19 4.78 -1.28 -50.56
C VAL A 19 3.26 -1.34 -50.63
N ALA A 20 2.60 -0.75 -49.64
CA ALA A 20 1.14 -0.66 -49.57
C ALA A 20 0.58 0.37 -50.57
N PRO A 21 -0.57 0.07 -51.23
CA PRO A 21 -1.21 1.00 -52.16
C PRO A 21 -1.79 2.21 -51.41
N THR A 22 -1.50 3.40 -51.92
CA THR A 22 -1.97 4.68 -51.39
C THR A 22 -3.39 4.95 -51.87
N VAL A 23 -4.34 4.94 -50.93
CA VAL A 23 -5.75 5.30 -51.17
C VAL A 23 -5.88 6.83 -51.14
N PRO A 24 -6.65 7.47 -52.04
CA PRO A 24 -6.85 8.92 -52.03
C PRO A 24 -7.58 9.36 -50.77
N THR A 25 -6.96 10.26 -50.01
CA THR A 25 -7.54 10.89 -48.81
C THR A 25 -8.49 12.00 -49.23
N GLU A 26 -9.79 11.77 -49.12
CA GLU A 26 -10.79 12.83 -49.20
C GLU A 26 -10.70 13.75 -47.97
N ALA A 27 -10.79 15.06 -48.19
CA ALA A 27 -10.76 16.05 -47.14
C ALA A 27 -12.02 15.95 -46.25
N PRO A 28 -11.88 15.86 -44.92
CA PRO A 28 -13.02 15.72 -44.03
C PRO A 28 -13.86 17.01 -44.03
N THR A 29 -15.12 16.90 -44.43
CA THR A 29 -16.10 17.98 -44.27
C THR A 29 -16.56 18.01 -42.82
N THR A 30 -16.14 19.04 -42.08
CA THR A 30 -16.49 19.21 -40.66
C THR A 30 -17.87 19.85 -40.53
N VAL A 31 -18.86 19.03 -40.19
CA VAL A 31 -20.16 19.52 -39.74
C VAL A 31 -20.04 19.96 -38.28
N PRO A 32 -20.48 21.17 -37.89
CA PRO A 32 -20.42 21.62 -36.51
C PRO A 32 -21.42 20.84 -35.64
N THR A 33 -20.94 19.79 -34.99
CA THR A 33 -21.68 19.04 -33.98
C THR A 33 -21.67 19.82 -32.67
N THR A 34 -22.82 20.37 -32.29
CA THR A 34 -23.03 20.97 -30.98
C THR A 34 -23.25 19.84 -29.97
N ILE A 35 -22.21 19.51 -29.21
CA ILE A 35 -22.30 18.50 -28.15
C ILE A 35 -23.08 19.12 -26.98
N PRO A 36 -24.17 18.49 -26.51
CA PRO A 36 -24.87 18.97 -25.33
C PRO A 36 -23.95 18.91 -24.12
N THR A 37 -23.66 20.08 -23.54
CA THR A 37 -22.89 20.22 -22.30
C THR A 37 -23.69 19.61 -21.16
N THR A 38 -23.39 18.36 -20.83
CA THR A 38 -23.94 17.70 -19.65
C THR A 38 -23.23 18.27 -18.44
N THR A 39 -23.92 19.11 -17.67
CA THR A 39 -23.43 19.59 -16.38
C THR A 39 -23.38 18.41 -15.42
N VAL A 40 -22.18 17.86 -15.20
CA VAL A 40 -21.93 16.85 -14.17
C VAL A 40 -22.19 17.53 -12.82
N PRO A 41 -23.11 17.00 -11.99
CA PRO A 41 -23.33 17.57 -10.66
C PRO A 41 -22.03 17.56 -9.89
N THR A 42 -21.58 18.74 -9.47
CA THR A 42 -20.40 18.90 -8.62
C THR A 42 -20.79 18.46 -7.22
N THR A 43 -20.65 17.19 -6.92
CA THR A 43 -20.74 16.69 -5.55
C THR A 43 -19.54 17.23 -4.78
N THR A 44 -19.79 18.17 -3.87
CA THR A 44 -18.79 18.60 -2.87
C THR A 44 -18.27 17.35 -2.15
N PRO A 45 -16.95 17.11 -2.12
CA PRO A 45 -16.38 15.95 -1.46
C PRO A 45 -16.84 15.91 0.00
N GLN A 46 -17.53 14.85 0.40
CA GLN A 46 -17.88 14.66 1.79
C GLN A 46 -16.60 14.26 2.54
N PRO A 47 -16.22 15.00 3.59
CA PRO A 47 -14.99 14.72 4.32
C PRO A 47 -15.09 13.41 5.08
N CYS A 48 -13.97 12.69 5.18
CA CYS A 48 -13.89 11.46 5.96
C CYS A 48 -13.80 11.83 7.44
N PRO A 49 -14.82 11.51 8.26
CA PRO A 49 -14.76 11.83 9.68
C PRO A 49 -13.66 11.03 10.36
N ALA A 50 -12.86 11.69 11.20
CA ALA A 50 -11.98 10.97 12.11
C ALA A 50 -12.83 10.07 13.01
N SER A 51 -12.40 8.81 13.18
CA SER A 51 -13.09 7.85 14.04
C SER A 51 -12.23 7.62 15.26
N MET A 52 -12.65 8.10 16.43
CA MET A 52 -11.88 7.84 17.67
C MET A 52 -12.02 6.40 18.16
N THR A 53 -13.01 5.66 17.67
CA THR A 53 -13.35 4.31 18.13
C THR A 53 -12.89 3.20 17.19
N MET A 54 -12.23 3.53 16.09
CA MET A 54 -11.80 2.56 15.08
C MET A 54 -10.38 2.89 14.64
N ALA A 55 -9.58 1.85 14.41
CA ALA A 55 -8.31 2.03 13.74
C ALA A 55 -8.56 2.47 12.31
N SER A 56 -7.71 3.35 11.78
CA SER A 56 -7.83 3.79 10.40
C SER A 56 -6.48 3.87 9.73
N ILE A 57 -6.47 3.67 8.42
CA ILE A 57 -5.29 3.87 7.58
C ILE A 57 -5.73 4.39 6.21
N PHE A 58 -5.00 5.38 5.70
CA PHE A 58 -5.14 5.80 4.31
C PHE A 58 -4.34 4.87 3.41
N VAL A 59 -5.02 4.28 2.43
CA VAL A 59 -4.45 3.40 1.41
C VAL A 59 -4.49 4.15 0.09
N ALA A 60 -3.32 4.47 -0.46
CA ALA A 60 -3.23 5.14 -1.75
C ALA A 60 -3.79 4.26 -2.88
N SER A 61 -4.29 4.88 -3.96
CA SER A 61 -4.98 4.18 -5.05
C SER A 61 -4.12 3.19 -5.83
N ASN A 62 -2.80 3.30 -5.71
CA ASN A 62 -1.81 2.42 -6.32
C ASN A 62 -1.39 1.26 -5.40
N VAL A 63 -1.99 1.14 -4.21
CA VAL A 63 -1.74 0.05 -3.28
C VAL A 63 -2.84 -0.98 -3.40
N GLU A 64 -2.43 -2.23 -3.64
CA GLU A 64 -3.30 -3.39 -3.54
C GLU A 64 -2.88 -4.22 -2.32
N LEU A 65 -3.63 -4.08 -1.23
CA LEU A 65 -3.42 -4.89 -0.03
C LEU A 65 -3.74 -6.34 -0.37
N GLN A 66 -2.77 -7.21 -0.13
CA GLN A 66 -2.91 -8.64 -0.38
C GLN A 66 -3.75 -9.24 0.76
N PRO A 67 -4.90 -9.88 0.46
CA PRO A 67 -5.72 -10.55 1.46
C PRO A 67 -5.15 -11.93 1.82
N GLU A 68 -4.04 -12.34 1.22
CA GLU A 68 -3.45 -13.68 1.32
C GLU A 68 -2.89 -14.00 2.72
N VAL A 69 -2.83 -13.00 3.61
CA VAL A 69 -2.72 -13.29 5.05
C VAL A 69 -4.01 -14.00 5.45
N TYR A 70 -3.93 -15.32 5.65
CA TYR A 70 -5.06 -16.15 6.06
C TYR A 70 -5.76 -15.51 7.26
N GLY A 71 -6.94 -14.92 7.03
CA GLY A 71 -7.65 -14.19 8.07
C GLY A 71 -7.65 -12.67 7.97
N ALA A 72 -7.21 -12.09 6.85
CA ALA A 72 -7.36 -10.65 6.65
C ALA A 72 -8.83 -10.20 6.84
N VAL A 73 -9.05 -9.21 7.70
CA VAL A 73 -10.35 -8.61 7.95
C VAL A 73 -10.65 -7.54 6.91
N ALA A 74 -11.87 -7.56 6.39
CA ALA A 74 -12.35 -6.47 5.56
C ALA A 74 -12.54 -5.20 6.42
N PRO A 75 -12.35 -4.00 5.85
CA PRO A 75 -12.65 -2.78 6.57
C PRO A 75 -14.14 -2.70 6.91
N ALA A 76 -14.44 -2.41 8.17
CA ALA A 76 -15.81 -2.22 8.65
C ALA A 76 -16.46 -0.95 8.05
N ARG A 77 -15.64 0.04 7.67
CA ARG A 77 -16.07 1.21 6.91
C ARG A 77 -14.97 1.67 5.97
N GLN A 78 -15.34 2.20 4.81
CA GLN A 78 -14.41 2.83 3.88
C GLN A 78 -14.87 4.25 3.56
N CYS A 79 -13.91 5.15 3.38
CA CYS A 79 -14.15 6.48 2.87
C CYS A 79 -13.47 6.63 1.51
N THR A 80 -14.28 6.69 0.45
CA THR A 80 -13.84 6.69 -0.96
C THR A 80 -13.79 8.09 -1.58
N THR A 81 -13.98 9.15 -0.78
CA THR A 81 -14.01 10.54 -1.26
C THR A 81 -12.62 11.17 -1.38
N CYS A 82 -11.57 10.43 -1.06
CA CYS A 82 -10.20 10.90 -1.16
C CYS A 82 -9.72 10.86 -2.62
N ALA A 83 -9.10 11.93 -3.10
CA ALA A 83 -8.68 12.03 -4.50
C ALA A 83 -7.67 10.95 -4.94
N ASN A 84 -6.79 10.51 -4.02
CA ASN A 84 -5.64 9.65 -4.33
C ASN A 84 -5.67 8.32 -3.57
N GLY A 85 -6.86 7.83 -3.18
CA GLY A 85 -6.96 6.60 -2.41
C GLY A 85 -8.24 6.51 -1.59
N MET A 86 -8.17 5.82 -0.46
CA MET A 86 -9.29 5.65 0.45
C MET A 86 -8.81 5.54 1.89
N VAL A 87 -9.65 5.98 2.83
CA VAL A 87 -9.43 5.68 4.26
C VAL A 87 -10.22 4.42 4.61
N ASN A 88 -9.52 3.39 5.05
CA ASN A 88 -10.13 2.17 5.58
C ASN A 88 -10.20 2.28 7.10
N TYR A 89 -11.35 1.93 7.66
CA TYR A 89 -11.59 1.86 9.10
C TYR A 89 -11.82 0.41 9.51
N TYR A 90 -11.14 -0.03 10.54
CA TYR A 90 -11.17 -1.40 11.03
C TYR A 90 -11.60 -1.43 12.50
N ASP A 91 -12.31 -2.48 12.86
CA ASP A 91 -12.52 -2.81 14.26
C ASP A 91 -11.18 -3.19 14.90
N SER A 92 -11.06 -2.99 16.21
CA SER A 92 -9.86 -3.38 16.95
C SER A 92 -9.70 -4.90 16.93
N ALA A 93 -8.48 -5.38 16.72
CA ALA A 93 -8.09 -6.72 17.11
C ALA A 93 -8.39 -6.95 18.60
N SER A 94 -8.64 -8.21 18.97
CA SER A 94 -8.97 -8.61 20.33
C SER A 94 -7.76 -8.60 21.28
N THR A 95 -6.55 -8.57 20.73
CA THR A 95 -5.28 -8.62 21.46
C THR A 95 -4.27 -7.60 20.91
N ASP A 96 -3.43 -7.06 21.80
CA ASP A 96 -2.27 -6.25 21.43
C ASP A 96 -1.08 -7.09 20.97
N VAL A 97 -1.01 -8.37 21.33
CA VAL A 97 0.05 -9.28 20.89
C VAL A 97 -0.42 -10.05 19.67
N PRO A 98 0.12 -9.78 18.47
CA PRO A 98 -0.19 -10.57 17.29
C PRO A 98 0.32 -12.00 17.46
N HIS A 99 -0.49 -12.97 17.09
CA HIS A 99 -0.07 -14.37 17.16
C HIS A 99 -0.32 -15.07 15.83
N SER A 100 0.56 -16.02 15.48
CA SER A 100 0.45 -16.78 14.24
C SER A 100 -0.82 -17.62 14.14
N THR A 101 -1.51 -17.83 15.28
CA THR A 101 -2.81 -18.53 15.36
C THR A 101 -4.01 -17.59 15.40
N THR A 102 -3.80 -16.27 15.51
CA THR A 102 -4.83 -15.23 15.40
C THR A 102 -4.75 -14.38 14.11
N PRO A 103 -4.33 -14.91 12.94
CA PRO A 103 -4.14 -14.09 11.74
C PRO A 103 -5.49 -13.55 11.17
N LEU A 104 -6.61 -13.93 11.79
CA LEU A 104 -7.98 -13.51 11.55
C LEU A 104 -8.31 -12.05 11.91
N GLU A 105 -7.33 -11.23 12.27
CA GLU A 105 -7.53 -9.85 12.72
C GLU A 105 -6.66 -8.80 11.98
N ALA A 106 -5.78 -9.25 11.08
CA ALA A 106 -4.95 -8.35 10.28
C ALA A 106 -5.79 -7.64 9.20
N ALA A 107 -5.52 -6.37 8.90
CA ALA A 107 -6.21 -5.61 7.85
C ALA A 107 -5.76 -5.97 6.42
N GLY A 108 -4.65 -6.71 6.29
CA GLY A 108 -4.02 -7.10 5.02
C GLY A 108 -2.51 -6.89 5.06
N SER A 109 -1.81 -7.31 4.00
CA SER A 109 -0.37 -7.10 3.87
C SER A 109 0.04 -6.45 2.56
N LEU A 110 1.25 -5.87 2.55
CA LEU A 110 1.89 -5.31 1.39
C LEU A 110 3.36 -5.75 1.36
N SER A 111 3.78 -6.31 0.24
CA SER A 111 5.18 -6.72 0.02
C SER A 111 5.91 -5.67 -0.80
N ALA A 112 7.16 -5.38 -0.44
CA ALA A 112 8.06 -4.56 -1.25
C ALA A 112 8.29 -5.14 -2.65
N VAL A 113 8.10 -6.45 -2.87
CA VAL A 113 8.14 -7.07 -4.21
C VAL A 113 7.02 -6.53 -5.10
N ASN A 114 5.80 -6.47 -4.58
CA ASN A 114 4.61 -6.00 -5.32
C ASN A 114 4.47 -4.47 -5.30
N CYS A 115 5.25 -3.82 -4.43
CA CYS A 115 5.23 -2.38 -4.20
C CYS A 115 6.69 -1.85 -4.10
N PRO A 116 7.44 -1.74 -5.22
CA PRO A 116 8.87 -1.45 -5.17
C PRO A 116 9.23 -0.10 -4.55
N ASN A 117 8.33 0.89 -4.64
CA ASN A 117 8.46 2.17 -3.94
C ASN A 117 7.49 2.25 -2.75
N MET A 118 7.37 1.15 -2.00
CA MET A 118 6.56 1.10 -0.80
C MET A 118 6.98 2.20 0.16
N CYS A 119 6.02 2.96 0.64
CA CYS A 119 6.21 3.90 1.72
C CYS A 119 5.08 3.78 2.74
N ILE A 120 5.46 3.83 4.01
CA ILE A 120 4.56 3.91 5.15
C ILE A 120 4.85 5.22 5.86
N CYS A 121 3.85 6.07 6.09
CA CYS A 121 4.01 7.23 6.96
C CYS A 121 3.27 7.01 8.27
N GLY A 122 3.97 7.25 9.37
CA GLY A 122 3.45 7.16 10.71
C GLY A 122 2.50 8.32 11.05
N THR A 123 1.74 8.14 12.13
CA THR A 123 0.90 9.21 12.71
C THR A 123 1.71 10.38 13.25
N ASP A 124 3.01 10.19 13.47
CA ASP A 124 4.00 11.21 13.83
C ASP A 124 4.45 12.08 12.64
N GLY A 125 4.01 11.74 11.42
CA GLY A 125 4.38 12.43 10.18
C GLY A 125 5.72 11.99 9.59
N VAL A 126 6.41 11.00 10.18
CA VAL A 126 7.64 10.43 9.64
C VAL A 126 7.28 9.35 8.62
N CYS A 127 7.96 9.34 7.48
CA CYS A 127 7.76 8.36 6.43
C CYS A 127 8.93 7.39 6.35
N TYR A 128 8.65 6.15 6.00
CA TYR A 128 9.59 5.03 6.05
C TYR A 128 9.59 4.25 4.74
N ASN A 129 10.79 3.92 4.26
CA ASN A 129 11.00 3.04 3.11
C ASN A 129 11.47 1.67 3.59
N PRO A 130 11.12 0.58 2.88
CA PRO A 130 11.68 -0.73 3.18
C PRO A 130 13.19 -0.74 2.95
N THR A 131 13.93 -1.49 3.77
CA THR A 131 15.38 -1.67 3.62
C THR A 131 15.75 -2.67 2.53
N GLY A 132 14.77 -3.45 2.03
CA GLY A 132 14.96 -4.49 1.02
C GLY A 132 13.64 -4.96 0.41
N ASN A 133 13.72 -5.68 -0.71
CA ASN A 133 12.54 -6.17 -1.45
C ASN A 133 11.83 -7.34 -0.75
N ASP A 134 12.47 -7.98 0.23
CA ASP A 134 11.90 -9.07 1.02
C ASP A 134 11.04 -8.59 2.20
N VAL A 135 10.99 -7.28 2.43
CA VAL A 135 10.20 -6.69 3.52
C VAL A 135 8.71 -6.74 3.19
N VAL A 136 7.92 -7.25 4.13
CA VAL A 136 6.46 -7.29 4.07
C VAL A 136 5.92 -6.54 5.28
N ALA A 137 4.98 -5.62 5.03
CA ALA A 137 4.21 -4.92 6.04
C ALA A 137 2.85 -5.58 6.18
N THR A 138 2.51 -6.06 7.38
CA THR A 138 1.16 -6.52 7.72
C THR A 138 0.51 -5.50 8.66
N LEU A 139 -0.70 -5.08 8.32
CA LEU A 139 -1.42 -4.04 9.05
C LEU A 139 -2.25 -4.67 10.17
N TRP A 140 -2.06 -4.20 11.41
CA TRP A 140 -2.76 -4.70 12.60
C TRP A 140 -3.53 -3.57 13.29
N PRO A 141 -4.86 -3.53 13.13
CA PRO A 141 -5.68 -2.52 13.79
C PRO A 141 -5.83 -2.86 15.28
N TYR A 142 -5.48 -1.94 16.18
CA TYR A 142 -5.66 -2.15 17.61
C TYR A 142 -6.03 -0.85 18.33
N CYS A 143 -6.92 -0.97 19.32
CA CYS A 143 -7.36 0.13 20.16
C CYS A 143 -7.04 -0.15 21.63
N SER A 144 -6.39 0.80 22.29
CA SER A 144 -6.12 0.75 23.73
C SER A 144 -6.30 2.13 24.38
N GLY A 145 -6.92 2.15 25.56
CA GLY A 145 -7.11 3.39 26.32
C GLY A 145 -7.89 4.49 25.57
N GLY A 146 -8.80 4.12 24.66
CA GLY A 146 -9.56 5.06 23.84
C GLY A 146 -8.78 5.66 22.66
N THR A 147 -7.57 5.17 22.38
CA THR A 147 -6.78 5.51 21.19
C THR A 147 -6.72 4.30 20.27
N CYS A 148 -6.99 4.51 18.99
CA CYS A 148 -6.95 3.47 17.96
C CYS A 148 -5.86 3.77 16.94
N GLY A 149 -5.11 2.74 16.55
CA GLY A 149 -4.03 2.85 15.58
C GLY A 149 -3.97 1.63 14.68
N THR A 150 -3.29 1.79 13.55
CA THR A 150 -2.98 0.68 12.64
C THR A 150 -1.48 0.44 12.71
N TYR A 151 -1.07 -0.65 13.34
CA TYR A 151 0.33 -0.95 13.59
C TYR A 151 0.91 -1.82 12.48
N VAL A 152 2.18 -1.63 12.16
CA VAL A 152 2.87 -2.39 11.10
C VAL A 152 3.70 -3.50 11.70
N LEU A 153 3.29 -4.73 11.45
CA LEU A 153 4.10 -5.92 11.67
C LEU A 153 5.03 -6.07 10.47
N ILE A 154 6.31 -6.28 10.76
CA ILE A 154 7.37 -6.36 9.77
C ILE A 154 7.83 -7.81 9.71
N THR A 155 7.69 -8.43 8.55
CA THR A 155 8.34 -9.71 8.26
C THR A 155 9.36 -9.53 7.15
N ALA A 156 10.52 -10.16 7.31
CA ALA A 156 11.63 -10.09 6.36
C ALA A 156 12.51 -11.35 6.50
N ASN A 157 13.48 -11.53 5.61
CA ASN A 157 14.39 -12.69 5.67
C ASN A 157 15.48 -12.58 6.75
N THR A 158 15.68 -11.38 7.31
CA THR A 158 16.68 -11.12 8.35
C THR A 158 16.14 -10.19 9.40
N ASP A 159 16.50 -10.41 10.67
CA ASP A 159 16.10 -9.59 11.82
C ASP A 159 16.42 -8.09 11.66
N ALA A 160 17.51 -7.76 10.96
CA ALA A 160 17.92 -6.37 10.72
C ALA A 160 17.16 -5.68 9.57
N ALA A 161 16.39 -6.42 8.77
CA ALA A 161 15.60 -5.87 7.69
C ALA A 161 14.25 -5.37 8.21
N GLY A 162 13.77 -4.29 7.61
CA GLY A 162 12.50 -3.67 7.96
C GLY A 162 12.33 -2.32 7.27
N PHE A 163 12.12 -1.27 8.04
CA PHE A 163 11.81 0.06 7.54
C PHE A 163 12.78 1.10 8.08
N VAL A 164 13.27 1.98 7.22
CA VAL A 164 14.13 3.11 7.58
C VAL A 164 13.43 4.43 7.24
N SER A 165 13.47 5.38 8.17
CA SER A 165 12.94 6.72 7.96
C SER A 165 13.57 7.39 6.73
N THR A 166 12.80 8.20 6.01
CA THR A 166 13.29 9.05 4.91
C THR A 166 14.38 10.03 5.35
N THR A 167 14.50 10.32 6.65
CA THR A 167 15.55 11.17 7.22
C THR A 167 16.76 10.36 7.72
N GLY A 168 16.72 9.03 7.61
CA GLY A 168 17.79 8.11 8.05
C GLY A 168 17.67 7.63 9.50
N SER A 169 16.70 8.12 10.27
CA SER A 169 16.37 7.66 11.63
C SER A 169 14.93 8.08 12.01
N PRO A 170 14.16 7.27 12.77
CA PRO A 170 14.49 5.94 13.30
C PRO A 170 14.41 4.82 12.23
N THR A 171 14.88 3.64 12.62
CA THR A 171 14.74 2.38 11.86
C THR A 171 13.90 1.42 12.70
N PHE A 172 13.00 0.69 12.06
CA PHE A 172 12.19 -0.36 12.65
C PHE A 172 12.59 -1.68 11.98
N ALA A 173 13.21 -2.58 12.73
CA ALA A 173 13.63 -3.87 12.20
C ALA A 173 12.64 -4.98 12.59
N SER A 174 12.50 -6.00 11.75
CA SER A 174 11.62 -7.14 12.04
C SER A 174 12.00 -7.86 13.35
N GLY A 175 13.29 -7.98 13.64
CA GLY A 175 13.77 -8.63 14.86
C GLY A 175 13.45 -7.85 16.14
N ASP A 176 13.24 -6.53 16.05
CA ASP A 176 12.92 -5.70 17.22
C ASP A 176 11.47 -5.93 17.70
N GLN A 177 10.62 -6.53 16.85
CA GLN A 177 9.21 -6.78 17.13
C GLN A 177 8.98 -8.13 17.84
N VAL A 178 10.02 -8.94 18.01
CA VAL A 178 9.93 -10.28 18.57
C VAL A 178 10.75 -10.35 19.86
N GLY A 179 10.12 -10.83 20.93
CA GLY A 179 10.77 -11.02 22.22
C GLY A 179 11.68 -12.25 22.28
N PRO A 180 12.38 -12.47 23.41
CA PRO A 180 13.28 -13.61 23.61
C PRO A 180 12.61 -14.99 23.46
N ASP A 181 11.30 -15.05 23.68
CA ASP A 181 10.49 -16.27 23.60
C ASP A 181 10.00 -16.55 22.16
N PHE A 182 10.44 -15.77 21.17
CA PHE A 182 10.03 -15.82 19.76
C PHE A 182 8.55 -15.45 19.50
N ASP A 183 7.89 -14.84 20.50
CA ASP A 183 6.57 -14.24 20.35
C ASP A 183 6.70 -12.74 20.01
N PHE A 184 5.71 -12.21 19.29
CA PHE A 184 5.64 -10.77 19.03
C PHE A 184 5.49 -9.99 20.34
N ASN A 185 6.14 -8.83 20.42
CA ASN A 185 5.88 -7.83 21.45
C ASN A 185 4.48 -7.23 21.24
N PRO A 186 3.83 -6.67 22.27
CA PRO A 186 2.58 -5.93 22.09
C PRO A 186 2.74 -4.82 21.04
N VAL A 187 1.77 -4.64 20.14
CA VAL A 187 1.83 -3.62 19.07
C VAL A 187 1.92 -2.18 19.59
N THR A 188 1.64 -1.96 20.87
CA THR A 188 1.82 -0.67 21.55
C THR A 188 3.27 -0.38 21.94
N ASP A 189 4.19 -1.34 21.77
CA ASP A 189 5.62 -1.16 21.98
C ASP A 189 6.23 -0.21 20.93
N PRO A 190 7.27 0.60 21.26
CA PRO A 190 7.91 1.51 20.33
C PRO A 190 8.63 0.83 19.14
N SER A 191 8.72 -0.51 19.09
CA SER A 191 9.22 -1.27 17.94
C SER A 191 8.24 -1.35 16.75
N TYR A 192 7.04 -0.77 16.89
CA TYR A 192 6.03 -0.74 15.83
C TYR A 192 5.81 0.65 15.25
N ILE A 193 5.59 0.71 13.93
CA ILE A 193 5.12 1.92 13.26
C ILE A 193 3.60 1.99 13.43
N ASN A 194 3.09 3.04 14.07
CA ASN A 194 1.67 3.39 14.02
C ASN A 194 1.40 4.12 12.69
N ALA A 195 0.97 3.38 11.68
CA ALA A 195 0.81 3.85 10.33
C ALA A 195 -0.46 4.70 10.15
N ALA A 196 -0.28 5.89 9.58
CA ALA A 196 -1.36 6.73 9.09
C ALA A 196 -1.66 6.48 7.61
N THR A 197 -0.64 6.19 6.80
CA THR A 197 -0.76 6.11 5.34
C THR A 197 0.16 5.05 4.74
N ILE A 198 -0.25 4.41 3.66
CA ILE A 198 0.57 3.51 2.85
C ILE A 198 0.45 3.83 1.35
N SER A 199 1.56 3.76 0.61
CA SER A 199 1.67 4.09 -0.82
C SER A 199 2.70 3.23 -1.54
N CYS A 200 2.52 3.02 -2.85
CA CYS A 200 3.53 2.44 -3.76
C CYS A 200 4.21 3.46 -4.68
N ASP A 201 3.99 4.77 -4.47
CA ASP A 201 4.56 5.86 -5.27
C ASP A 201 5.66 6.61 -4.49
N GLY A 202 6.24 5.95 -3.48
CA GLY A 202 7.23 6.52 -2.58
C GLY A 202 6.63 7.39 -1.48
N CYS A 203 7.52 8.01 -0.69
CA CYS A 203 7.18 8.78 0.51
C CYS A 203 6.73 10.21 0.23
N VAL A 204 5.67 10.34 -0.55
CA VAL A 204 4.90 11.58 -0.65
C VAL A 204 3.76 11.52 0.36
N ALA A 205 3.76 12.47 1.30
CA ALA A 205 2.70 12.57 2.30
C ALA A 205 1.35 12.68 1.59
N SER A 206 0.59 11.59 1.62
CA SER A 206 -0.70 11.48 0.95
C SER A 206 -1.74 11.30 2.04
N SER A 207 -2.61 12.30 2.21
CA SER A 207 -3.68 12.22 3.20
C SER A 207 -5.01 12.46 2.53
N CYS A 208 -6.04 11.83 3.09
CA CYS A 208 -7.39 12.29 2.84
C CYS A 208 -7.59 13.61 3.59
N GLN A 209 -8.12 14.63 2.90
CA GLN A 209 -8.52 15.87 3.56
C GLN A 209 -9.61 15.55 4.58
N THR A 210 -9.23 15.45 5.85
CA THR A 210 -10.19 15.39 6.95
C THR A 210 -10.69 16.81 7.14
N SER A 211 -12.01 17.04 7.02
CA SER A 211 -12.54 18.29 7.55
C SER A 211 -12.38 18.21 9.06
N SER A 212 -11.65 19.15 9.64
CA SER A 212 -11.80 19.40 11.08
C SER A 212 -13.29 19.66 11.35
N PRO A 213 -13.88 19.07 12.40
CA PRO A 213 -15.20 19.49 12.86
C PRO A 213 -15.21 20.98 13.23
#